data_AF-A0A820TP89-F1
#
_entry.id   AF-A0A820TP89-F1
#
_cell.length_a   1.000
_cell.length_b   1.000
_cell.length_c   1.000
_cell.angle_alpha   90.00
_cell.angle_beta   90.00
_cell.angle_gamma   90.00
#
_symmetry.space_group_name_H-M   'P 1'
#
loop_
_entity.id
_entity.type
_entity.pdbx_description
1 polymer ?
#
loop_
_entity_poly.entity_id
_entity_poly.type
_entity_poly.pdbx_seq_one_letter_code
_entity_poly.pdbx_strand_id
1 'polypeptide(L)'
;ITGPASGVTESEHTGPASSGDHHTTGPASGVTGGDDKHTGPASSDDHHTTGPASGVTEGEHTGPGSSGDHHTTGPASGVTGGEGEHTGPGSSRDHHITGPASGVTESEHTGPASSGDHHTTGPASGVTGGDDKHTGP
;
A
#
# COMPACT_ATOMS: atom_id res chain seq x y z
N ILE A 1 -0.36 -11.12 -12.29
CA ILE A 1 -1.27 -10.98 -13.46
C ILE A 1 -0.52 -10.35 -14.62
N THR A 2 -0.67 -10.87 -15.84
CA THR A 2 -0.05 -10.32 -17.05
C THR A 2 -1.14 -10.06 -18.10
N GLY A 3 -1.26 -8.81 -18.57
CA GLY A 3 -2.37 -8.34 -19.41
C GLY A 3 -3.24 -7.29 -18.71
N PRO A 4 -4.25 -6.72 -19.39
CA PRO A 4 -5.12 -5.73 -18.79
C PRO A 4 -5.90 -6.33 -17.60
N ALA A 5 -5.86 -5.64 -16.47
CA ALA A 5 -6.51 -6.05 -15.24
C ALA A 5 -7.53 -4.99 -14.80
N SER A 6 -8.71 -5.40 -14.38
CA SER A 6 -9.74 -4.48 -13.90
C SER A 6 -10.52 -5.06 -12.74
N GLY A 7 -10.73 -4.28 -11.68
CA GLY A 7 -11.42 -4.74 -10.47
C GLY A 7 -10.66 -5.83 -9.73
N VAL A 8 -9.33 -5.72 -9.67
CA VAL A 8 -8.50 -6.66 -8.92
C VAL A 8 -8.63 -6.29 -7.46
N THR A 9 -9.21 -7.16 -6.65
CA THR A 9 -9.18 -7.06 -5.20
C THR A 9 -8.36 -8.23 -4.69
N GLU A 10 -7.35 -7.93 -3.90
CA GLU A 10 -6.53 -8.97 -3.28
C GLU A 10 -7.23 -9.58 -2.07
N SER A 11 -6.70 -10.70 -1.59
CA SER A 11 -7.37 -11.48 -0.55
C SER A 11 -7.15 -10.86 0.83
N GLU A 12 -8.17 -10.86 1.67
CA GLU A 12 -8.00 -10.55 3.09
C GLU A 12 -7.29 -11.72 3.80
N HIS A 13 -6.16 -11.47 4.45
CA HIS A 13 -5.52 -12.46 5.30
C HIS A 13 -5.79 -12.22 6.78
N THR A 14 -6.20 -13.28 7.47
CA THR A 14 -6.34 -13.32 8.93
C THR A 14 -5.54 -14.48 9.50
N GLY A 15 -4.56 -14.19 10.37
CA GLY A 15 -3.69 -15.23 10.90
C GLY A 15 -2.51 -14.74 11.74
N PRO A 16 -1.72 -15.68 12.31
CA PRO A 16 -0.54 -15.38 13.12
C PRO A 16 0.67 -14.90 12.30
N ALA A 17 0.69 -15.20 11.01
CA ALA A 17 1.64 -14.66 10.03
C ALA A 17 1.00 -14.79 8.64
N SER A 18 1.08 -13.75 7.83
CA SER A 18 0.76 -13.79 6.41
C SER A 18 1.91 -13.18 5.62
N SER A 19 2.04 -13.59 4.36
CA SER A 19 2.88 -12.87 3.42
C SER A 19 2.36 -13.06 2.02
N GLY A 20 2.14 -11.97 1.31
CA GLY A 20 1.65 -11.95 -0.06
C GLY A 20 2.55 -11.12 -0.96
N ASP A 21 3.03 -11.73 -2.04
CA ASP A 21 3.68 -11.00 -3.13
C ASP A 21 2.75 -11.00 -4.34
N HIS A 22 2.36 -9.82 -4.81
CA HIS A 22 1.54 -9.69 -6.01
C HIS A 22 2.20 -8.80 -7.06
N HIS A 23 2.13 -9.25 -8.31
CA HIS A 23 2.69 -8.52 -9.44
C HIS A 23 1.67 -8.40 -10.56
N THR A 24 1.37 -7.18 -10.98
CA THR A 24 0.49 -6.87 -12.11
C THR A 24 1.29 -6.19 -13.22
N THR A 25 1.22 -6.73 -14.44
CA THR A 25 1.90 -6.16 -15.61
C THR A 25 0.92 -5.91 -16.74
N GLY A 26 0.81 -4.66 -17.18
CA GLY A 26 -0.16 -4.20 -18.17
C GLY A 26 -1.04 -3.08 -17.62
N PRO A 27 -1.99 -2.55 -18.42
CA PRO A 27 -2.94 -1.56 -17.96
C PRO A 27 -3.80 -2.11 -16.81
N ALA A 28 -3.86 -1.40 -15.69
CA ALA A 28 -4.63 -1.79 -14.52
C ALA A 28 -5.65 -0.70 -14.16
N SER A 29 -6.86 -1.08 -13.75
CA SER A 29 -7.86 -0.13 -13.26
C SER A 29 -8.71 -0.69 -12.12
N GLY A 30 -8.93 0.09 -11.06
CA GLY A 30 -9.65 -0.39 -9.88
C GLY A 30 -8.91 -1.54 -9.22
N VAL A 31 -7.64 -1.31 -8.88
CA VAL A 31 -6.83 -2.29 -8.14
C VAL A 31 -6.94 -1.92 -6.67
N THR A 32 -7.39 -2.86 -5.86
CA THR A 32 -7.49 -2.72 -4.41
C THR A 32 -6.58 -3.78 -3.78
N GLY A 33 -5.60 -3.33 -3.00
CA GLY A 33 -4.75 -4.20 -2.18
C GLY A 33 -5.59 -4.95 -1.14
N GLY A 34 -5.03 -6.00 -0.56
CA GLY A 34 -5.72 -6.85 0.41
C GLY A 34 -5.80 -6.15 1.76
N ASP A 35 -6.92 -6.33 2.48
CA ASP A 35 -7.00 -5.90 3.87
C ASP A 35 -6.50 -7.02 4.77
N ASP A 36 -5.42 -6.78 5.50
CA ASP A 36 -4.79 -7.80 6.31
C ASP A 36 -4.88 -7.49 7.81
N LYS A 37 -5.44 -8.44 8.55
CA LYS A 37 -5.64 -8.33 10.01
C LYS A 37 -4.85 -9.42 10.71
N HIS A 38 -3.77 -9.02 11.37
CA HIS A 38 -2.80 -9.93 11.98
C HIS A 38 -2.87 -9.92 13.50
N THR A 39 -2.71 -11.12 14.06
CA THR A 39 -2.70 -11.32 15.52
C THR A 39 -1.39 -11.92 16.02
N GLY A 40 -0.46 -12.25 15.13
CA GLY A 40 0.87 -12.77 15.46
C GLY A 40 2.00 -11.84 15.02
N PRO A 41 3.27 -12.24 15.21
CA PRO A 41 4.38 -11.31 15.39
C PRO A 41 4.96 -10.67 14.12
N ALA A 42 4.57 -11.10 12.92
CA ALA A 42 5.05 -10.51 11.67
C ALA A 42 4.11 -10.82 10.48
N SER A 43 3.81 -9.81 9.67
CA SER A 43 3.22 -9.96 8.33
C SER A 43 3.88 -9.01 7.35
N SER A 44 3.97 -9.41 6.08
CA SER A 44 4.60 -8.60 5.03
C SER A 44 3.88 -8.79 3.70
N ASP A 45 3.39 -7.72 3.10
CA ASP A 45 2.69 -7.78 1.83
C ASP A 45 3.29 -6.80 0.82
N ASP A 46 3.78 -7.33 -0.30
CA ASP A 46 4.48 -6.56 -1.34
C ASP A 46 3.70 -6.59 -2.65
N HIS A 47 3.40 -5.41 -3.18
CA HIS A 47 2.67 -5.27 -4.44
C HIS A 47 3.47 -4.49 -5.49
N HIS A 48 3.52 -5.02 -6.71
CA HIS A 48 4.15 -4.33 -7.83
C HIS A 48 3.21 -4.22 -9.04
N THR A 49 2.92 -3.00 -9.46
CA THR A 49 2.23 -2.71 -10.72
C THR A 49 3.20 -2.14 -11.75
N THR A 50 3.23 -2.72 -12.94
CA THR A 50 3.99 -2.19 -14.08
C THR A 50 3.06 -1.92 -15.25
N GLY A 51 2.92 -0.66 -15.65
CA GLY A 51 2.04 -0.19 -16.71
C GLY A 51 1.15 0.97 -16.25
N PRO A 52 0.27 1.48 -17.13
CA PRO A 52 -0.69 2.50 -16.74
C PRO A 52 -1.65 1.97 -15.66
N ALA A 53 -1.80 2.68 -14.55
CA ALA A 53 -2.67 2.32 -13.45
C ALA A 53 -3.68 3.44 -13.17
N SER A 54 -4.92 3.08 -12.81
CA SER A 54 -5.92 4.07 -12.37
C SER A 54 -6.85 3.54 -11.29
N GLY A 55 -7.15 4.34 -10.27
CA GLY A 55 -7.95 3.88 -9.13
C GLY A 55 -7.24 2.75 -8.41
N VAL A 56 -6.01 3.02 -7.95
CA VAL A 56 -5.25 2.08 -7.12
C VAL A 56 -5.50 2.46 -5.68
N THR A 57 -5.91 1.51 -4.86
CA THR A 57 -6.11 1.70 -3.43
C THR A 57 -5.35 0.59 -2.73
N GLU A 58 -4.48 0.90 -1.79
CA GLU A 58 -3.90 -0.16 -0.95
C GLU A 58 -4.90 -0.53 0.15
N GLY A 59 -4.82 -1.78 0.63
CA GLY A 59 -5.71 -2.25 1.69
C GLY A 59 -5.24 -1.81 3.09
N GLU A 60 -6.11 -2.05 4.07
CA GLU A 60 -5.86 -1.76 5.48
C GLU A 60 -5.02 -2.84 6.15
N HIS A 61 -4.03 -2.46 6.94
CA HIS A 61 -3.23 -3.41 7.73
C HIS A 61 -3.36 -3.14 9.23
N THR A 62 -3.71 -4.18 9.99
CA THR A 62 -3.84 -4.07 11.45
C THR A 62 -3.08 -5.17 12.18
N GLY A 63 -2.33 -4.82 13.23
CA GLY A 63 -1.64 -5.78 14.09
C GLY A 63 -0.17 -5.44 14.40
N PRO A 64 0.52 -6.29 15.19
CA PRO A 64 1.91 -6.09 15.55
C PRO A 64 2.88 -6.57 14.46
N GLY A 65 3.84 -5.72 14.08
CA GLY A 65 4.93 -6.09 13.15
C GLY A 65 4.47 -6.29 11.70
N SER A 66 3.53 -5.47 11.23
CA SER A 66 3.07 -5.52 9.84
C SER A 66 3.93 -4.62 8.97
N SER A 67 4.50 -5.16 7.90
CA SER A 67 5.14 -4.37 6.85
C SER A 67 4.37 -4.50 5.54
N GLY A 68 4.53 -3.55 4.63
CA GLY A 68 4.18 -3.79 3.25
C GLY A 68 4.68 -2.70 2.32
N ASP A 69 5.14 -3.13 1.15
CA ASP A 69 5.75 -2.25 0.16
C ASP A 69 4.94 -2.28 -1.13
N HIS A 70 4.57 -1.11 -1.62
CA HIS A 70 3.79 -0.99 -2.84
C HIS A 70 4.54 -0.16 -3.87
N HIS A 71 4.76 -0.75 -5.04
CA HIS A 71 5.51 -0.16 -6.14
C HIS A 71 4.66 -0.05 -7.40
N THR A 72 4.46 1.17 -7.89
CA THR A 72 3.81 1.42 -9.18
C THR A 72 4.80 2.02 -10.17
N THR A 73 5.04 1.36 -11.30
CA THR A 73 5.88 1.85 -12.40
C THR A 73 5.03 2.12 -13.63
N GLY A 74 4.94 3.37 -14.05
CA GLY A 74 4.14 3.84 -15.19
C GLY A 74 3.25 5.03 -14.82
N PRO A 75 2.44 5.53 -15.76
CA PRO A 75 1.46 6.57 -15.46
C PRO A 75 0.43 6.07 -14.45
N ALA A 76 0.21 6.80 -13.37
CA ALA A 76 -0.75 6.45 -12.33
C ALA A 76 -1.75 7.58 -12.08
N SER A 77 -3.02 7.26 -11.83
CA SER A 77 -4.02 8.27 -11.47
C SER A 77 -5.01 7.76 -10.43
N GLY A 78 -5.37 8.60 -9.44
CA GLY A 78 -6.27 8.20 -8.36
C GLY A 78 -5.63 7.07 -7.56
N VAL A 79 -4.44 7.33 -7.02
CA VAL A 79 -3.75 6.37 -6.15
C VAL A 79 -4.00 6.78 -4.71
N THR A 80 -4.49 5.86 -3.90
CA THR A 80 -4.76 6.07 -2.48
C THR A 80 -3.95 5.04 -1.70
N GLY A 81 -3.11 5.50 -0.78
CA GLY A 81 -2.38 4.64 0.15
C GLY A 81 -3.33 3.85 1.05
N GLY A 82 -2.82 2.83 1.73
CA GLY A 82 -3.61 2.04 2.68
C GLY A 82 -3.56 2.65 4.08
N GLU A 83 -4.66 2.61 4.83
CA GLU A 83 -4.65 3.02 6.24
C GLU A 83 -4.09 1.88 7.12
N GLY A 84 -3.45 2.22 8.23
CA GLY A 84 -2.88 1.19 9.11
C GLY A 84 -3.00 1.50 10.59
N GLU A 85 -3.45 0.52 11.38
CA GLU A 85 -3.43 0.57 12.84
C GLU A 85 -2.50 -0.51 13.40
N HIS A 86 -1.30 -0.09 13.79
CA HIS A 86 -0.24 -0.96 14.25
C HIS A 86 -0.19 -0.99 15.78
N THR A 87 -0.41 -2.17 16.35
CA THR A 87 -0.49 -2.35 17.81
C THR A 87 0.84 -2.82 18.42
N GLY A 88 1.91 -2.97 17.64
CA GLY A 88 3.21 -3.45 18.09
C GLY A 88 4.40 -2.77 17.36
N PRO A 89 5.62 -2.91 17.90
CA PRO A 89 6.80 -2.27 17.34
C PRO A 89 7.22 -2.87 15.99
N GLY A 90 7.78 -2.04 15.11
CA GLY A 90 8.38 -2.47 13.85
C GLY A 90 7.37 -2.68 12.71
N SER A 91 6.37 -1.81 12.61
CA SER A 91 5.44 -1.83 11.48
C SER A 91 5.82 -0.72 10.49
N SER A 92 5.85 -1.03 9.20
CA SER A 92 6.26 -0.09 8.16
C SER A 92 5.42 -0.17 6.89
N ARG A 93 5.21 0.98 6.22
CA ARG A 93 4.48 1.02 4.95
C ARG A 93 5.20 1.92 3.95
N ASP A 94 5.76 1.34 2.91
CA ASP A 94 6.44 2.14 1.88
C ASP A 94 5.67 2.10 0.58
N HIS A 95 5.41 3.27 0.00
CA HIS A 95 4.74 3.37 -1.29
C HIS A 95 5.51 4.24 -2.27
N HIS A 96 5.73 3.69 -3.46
CA HIS A 96 6.66 4.22 -4.42
C HIS A 96 6.06 4.22 -5.82
N ILE A 97 5.82 5.42 -6.35
CA ILE A 97 5.37 5.63 -7.72
C ILE A 97 6.54 6.11 -8.58
N THR A 98 6.81 5.42 -9.68
CA THR A 98 7.77 5.84 -10.72
C THR A 98 7.03 6.13 -12.02
N GLY A 99 6.92 7.42 -12.38
CA GLY A 99 6.21 7.89 -13.57
C GLY A 99 5.31 9.09 -13.27
N PRO A 100 4.56 9.57 -14.27
CA PRO A 100 3.56 10.63 -14.05
C PRO A 100 2.46 10.16 -13.10
N ALA A 101 2.15 10.94 -12.08
CA ALA A 101 1.13 10.62 -11.09
C ALA A 101 0.12 11.77 -10.92
N SER A 102 -1.17 11.45 -10.78
CA SER A 102 -2.21 12.47 -10.56
C SER A 102 -3.27 12.02 -9.57
N GLY A 103 -3.56 12.82 -8.56
CA GLY A 103 -4.51 12.48 -7.50
C GLY A 103 -3.96 11.35 -6.65
N VAL A 104 -2.83 11.63 -5.99
CA VAL A 104 -2.22 10.69 -5.05
C VAL A 104 -2.61 11.13 -3.65
N THR A 105 -3.16 10.22 -2.86
CA THR A 105 -3.51 10.46 -1.46
C THR A 105 -2.74 9.46 -0.64
N GLU A 106 -1.84 9.95 0.20
CA GLU A 106 -1.19 9.17 1.23
C GLU A 106 -2.17 8.93 2.39
N SER A 107 -1.93 7.86 3.15
CA SER A 107 -2.84 7.40 4.19
C SER A 107 -2.21 7.50 5.57
N GLU A 108 -3.06 7.34 6.57
CA GLU A 108 -2.72 7.53 7.98
C GLU A 108 -2.23 6.21 8.57
N HIS A 109 -1.11 6.26 9.29
CA HIS A 109 -0.65 5.12 10.08
C HIS A 109 -0.56 5.47 11.56
N THR A 110 -1.05 4.58 12.42
CA THR A 110 -1.04 4.79 13.86
C THR A 110 -0.33 3.66 14.59
N GLY A 111 0.51 3.96 15.59
CA GLY A 111 1.15 2.90 16.39
C GLY A 111 2.40 3.31 17.17
N PRO A 112 2.92 2.43 18.07
CA PRO A 112 4.05 2.74 18.95
C PRO A 112 5.43 2.67 18.28
N ALA A 113 5.49 2.36 16.98
CA ALA A 113 6.65 2.52 16.10
C ALA A 113 6.19 2.27 14.65
N SER A 114 5.22 3.07 14.20
CA SER A 114 4.78 3.08 12.80
C SER A 114 5.65 4.05 12.02
N SER A 115 6.14 3.62 10.85
CA SER A 115 6.85 4.47 9.90
C SER A 115 6.36 4.16 8.50
N GLY A 116 6.16 5.17 7.66
CA GLY A 116 5.96 4.93 6.25
C GLY A 116 6.62 5.98 5.40
N ASP A 117 7.22 5.56 4.28
CA ASP A 117 7.78 6.47 3.31
C ASP A 117 6.96 6.43 2.02
N HIS A 118 6.45 7.60 1.63
CA HIS A 118 5.83 7.79 0.34
C HIS A 118 6.73 8.55 -0.62
N HIS A 119 6.98 7.96 -1.79
CA HIS A 119 7.88 8.51 -2.78
C HIS A 119 7.27 8.48 -4.18
N THR A 120 7.16 9.65 -4.80
CA THR A 120 6.80 9.78 -6.21
C THR A 120 7.96 10.33 -7.01
N THR A 121 8.47 9.54 -7.95
CA THR A 121 9.51 9.91 -8.91
C THR A 121 8.88 10.19 -10.27
N GLY A 122 8.73 11.47 -10.61
CA GLY A 122 8.15 11.92 -11.88
C GLY A 122 7.25 13.14 -11.72
N PRO A 123 6.60 13.61 -12.79
CA PRO A 123 5.62 14.69 -12.69
C PRO A 123 4.44 14.25 -11.82
N ALA A 124 4.20 14.94 -10.71
CA ALA A 124 3.10 14.65 -9.80
C ALA A 124 2.15 15.85 -9.70
N SER A 125 0.85 15.60 -9.60
CA SER A 125 -0.17 16.65 -9.41
C SER A 125 -1.28 16.18 -8.49
N GLY A 126 -1.75 17.06 -7.60
CA GLY A 126 -2.78 16.69 -6.61
C GLY A 126 -2.32 15.61 -5.64
N VAL A 127 -1.07 15.69 -5.18
CA VAL A 127 -0.55 14.84 -4.10
C VAL A 127 -1.02 15.43 -2.77
N THR A 128 -1.64 14.61 -1.94
CA THR A 128 -2.06 14.94 -0.57
C THR A 128 -1.31 13.99 0.36
N GLY A 129 -0.62 14.54 1.37
CA GLY A 129 0.10 13.75 2.35
C GLY A 129 -0.83 13.10 3.38
N GLY A 130 -0.33 12.05 4.03
CA GLY A 130 -0.97 11.37 5.17
C GLY A 130 -0.25 11.73 6.47
N ASP A 131 -0.91 11.55 7.60
CA ASP A 131 -0.31 11.72 8.92
C ASP A 131 0.07 10.37 9.55
N ASP A 132 1.33 10.26 9.97
CA ASP A 132 1.77 9.20 10.86
C ASP A 132 1.57 9.62 12.32
N LYS A 133 0.61 8.99 13.01
CA LYS A 133 0.33 9.24 14.43
C LYS A 133 1.02 8.19 15.30
N HIS A 134 2.16 8.55 15.85
CA HIS A 134 2.84 7.72 16.83
C HIS A 134 2.07 7.70 18.17
N THR A 135 1.61 6.53 18.62
CA THR A 135 0.75 6.39 19.82
C THR A 135 1.45 5.74 21.03
N GLY A 136 2.77 5.55 21.00
CA GLY A 136 3.57 5.01 22.11
C GLY A 136 4.42 6.06 22.86
N PRO A 137 4.82 5.79 24.13
CA PRO A 137 5.79 6.59 24.88
C PRO A 137 7.23 6.44 24.39
#